data_AF-A0A4Y2Q0W9-F1
#
_entry.id   AF-A0A4Y2Q0W9-F1
#
_cell.length_a   1.000
_cell.length_b   1.000
_cell.length_c   1.000
_cell.angle_alpha   90.00
_cell.angle_beta   90.00
_cell.angle_gamma   90.00
#
_symmetry.space_group_name_H-M   'P 1'
#
loop_
_entity.id
_entity.type
_entity.pdbx_description
1 polymer ?
#
loop_
_entity_poly.entity_id
_entity_poly.type
_entity_poly.pdbx_seq_one_letter_code
_entity_poly.pdbx_strand_id
1 'polypeptide(L)'
;MRWRIVGRLEAGQSQVQICREFNLTPSVVCNLWKQFENTGSIERKPGQGRPRATTATEDRYLSVIARRNRGAAASQLSCDLYAFT
;
A
#
# COMPACT_ATOMS: atom_id res chain seq x y z
N MET A 1 -13.80 14.28 -10.66
CA MET A 1 -14.99 14.14 -9.79
C MET A 1 -14.67 14.40 -8.31
N ARG A 2 -13.67 13.73 -7.71
CA ARG A 2 -13.37 13.87 -6.27
C ARG A 2 -12.98 15.28 -5.81
N TRP A 3 -12.20 16.02 -6.59
CA TRP A 3 -11.88 17.44 -6.30
C TRP A 3 -13.12 18.35 -6.23
N ARG A 4 -14.19 18.04 -6.99
CA ARG A 4 -15.46 18.80 -6.92
C ARG A 4 -16.20 18.55 -5.62
N ILE A 5 -16.07 17.35 -5.05
CA ILE A 5 -16.65 17.01 -3.75
C ILE A 5 -15.87 17.73 -2.64
N VAL A 6 -14.53 17.67 -2.70
CA VAL A 6 -13.68 18.35 -1.71
C VAL A 6 -13.87 19.86 -1.73
N GLY A 7 -13.87 20.50 -2.90
CA GLY A 7 -14.09 21.96 -2.97
C GLY A 7 -15.46 22.41 -2.44
N ARG A 8 -16.49 21.55 -2.51
CA ARG A 8 -17.81 21.83 -1.92
C ARG A 8 -17.85 21.60 -0.41
N LEU A 9 -17.11 20.61 0.07
CA LEU A 9 -16.92 20.39 1.51
C LEU A 9 -16.12 21.54 2.14
N GLU A 10 -15.10 22.05 1.46
CA GLU A 10 -14.35 23.25 1.87
C GLU A 10 -15.24 24.51 1.88
N ALA A 11 -16.18 24.62 0.94
CA ALA A 11 -17.19 25.67 0.91
C ALA A 11 -18.30 25.50 1.99
N GLY A 12 -18.21 24.47 2.86
CA GLY A 12 -19.16 24.25 3.95
C GLY A 12 -20.48 23.61 3.54
N GLN A 13 -20.59 23.06 2.32
CA GLN A 13 -21.82 22.40 1.88
C GLN A 13 -22.07 21.11 2.66
N SER A 14 -23.33 20.83 2.98
CA SER A 14 -23.72 19.61 3.72
C SER A 14 -23.37 18.34 2.96
N GLN A 15 -22.74 17.38 3.64
CA GLN A 15 -22.41 16.05 3.09
C GLN A 15 -23.65 15.34 2.52
N VAL A 16 -24.83 15.51 3.12
CA VAL A 16 -26.08 14.89 2.67
C VAL A 16 -26.50 15.42 1.30
N GLN A 17 -26.37 16.72 1.07
CA GLN A 17 -26.68 17.33 -0.23
C GLN A 17 -25.72 16.82 -1.30
N ILE A 18 -24.42 16.78 -0.98
CA ILE A 18 -23.40 16.23 -1.88
C ILE A 18 -23.70 14.77 -2.22
N CYS A 19 -24.09 13.95 -1.25
CA CYS A 19 -24.44 12.55 -1.49
C CYS A 19 -25.63 12.41 -2.46
N ARG A 20 -26.66 13.24 -2.32
CA ARG A 20 -27.84 13.25 -3.20
C ARG A 20 -27.49 13.69 -4.61
N GLU A 21 -26.71 14.77 -4.76
CA GLU A 21 -26.32 15.30 -6.07
C GLU A 21 -25.42 14.35 -6.85
N PHE A 22 -24.48 13.69 -6.17
CA PHE A 22 -23.54 12.78 -6.81
C PHE A 22 -23.99 11.31 -6.79
N ASN A 23 -25.18 11.01 -6.24
CA ASN A 23 -25.68 9.65 -6.02
C ASN A 23 -24.66 8.73 -5.33
N LEU A 24 -24.02 9.25 -4.27
CA LEU A 24 -22.99 8.55 -3.50
C LEU A 24 -23.50 8.16 -2.12
N THR A 25 -22.90 7.13 -1.54
CA THR A 25 -23.12 6.80 -0.13
C THR A 25 -22.40 7.81 0.77
N PRO A 26 -22.96 8.16 1.95
CA PRO A 26 -22.30 9.03 2.92
C PRO A 26 -20.89 8.58 3.32
N SER A 27 -20.65 7.27 3.34
CA SER A 27 -19.33 6.68 3.62
C SER A 27 -18.25 7.12 2.63
N VAL A 28 -18.58 7.26 1.34
CA VAL A 28 -17.63 7.69 0.31
C VAL A 28 -17.20 9.14 0.55
N VAL A 29 -18.15 10.02 0.87
CA VAL A 29 -17.89 11.44 1.14
C VAL A 29 -17.09 11.61 2.43
N CYS A 30 -17.47 10.89 3.50
CA CYS A 30 -16.75 10.91 4.78
C CYS A 30 -15.31 10.41 4.64
N ASN A 31 -15.10 9.28 3.96
CA ASN A 31 -13.76 8.72 3.75
C ASN A 31 -12.89 9.61 2.87
N LEU A 32 -13.49 10.25 1.86
CA LEU A 32 -12.80 11.19 0.99
C LEU A 32 -12.33 12.43 1.75
N TRP A 33 -13.20 13.00 2.59
CA TRP A 33 -12.85 14.14 3.44
C TRP A 33 -11.73 13.79 4.40
N LYS A 34 -11.85 12.67 5.12
CA LYS A 34 -10.80 12.16 6.01
C LYS A 34 -9.48 11.94 5.28
N GLN A 35 -9.50 11.40 4.06
CA GLN A 35 -8.28 11.21 3.27
C GLN A 35 -7.61 12.56 2.99
N PHE A 36 -8.40 13.56 2.58
CA PHE A 36 -7.91 14.89 2.27
C PHE A 36 -7.36 15.60 3.51
N GLU A 37 -8.05 15.59 4.65
CA GLU A 37 -7.55 16.15 5.90
C GLU A 37 -6.22 15.51 6.35
N ASN A 38 -6.10 14.19 6.20
CA ASN A 38 -4.91 13.47 6.67
C ASN A 38 -3.69 13.60 5.75
N THR A 39 -3.89 13.73 4.44
CA THR A 39 -2.79 13.61 3.46
C THR A 39 -2.65 14.85 2.57
N GLY A 40 -3.62 15.77 2.56
CA GLY A 40 -3.69 16.90 1.62
C GLY A 40 -3.88 16.48 0.16
N SER A 41 -4.08 15.17 -0.08
CA SER A 41 -4.17 14.59 -1.41
C SER A 41 -5.33 13.62 -1.50
N ILE A 42 -5.98 13.67 -2.65
CA ILE A 42 -7.11 12.83 -3.05
C ILE A 42 -6.66 11.70 -4.00
N GLU A 43 -5.37 11.68 -4.33
CA GLU A 43 -4.81 10.66 -5.19
C GLU A 43 -4.83 9.30 -4.51
N ARG A 44 -4.92 8.25 -5.33
CA ARG A 44 -4.86 6.89 -4.81
C ARG A 44 -3.47 6.68 -4.22
N LYS A 45 -3.41 6.31 -2.95
CA LYS A 45 -2.14 5.90 -2.34
C LYS A 45 -1.57 4.70 -3.13
N PRO A 46 -0.26 4.67 -3.41
CA PRO A 46 0.36 3.48 -3.98
C PRO A 46 0.02 2.29 -3.08
N GLY A 47 -0.26 1.14 -3.70
CA GLY A 47 -0.55 -0.08 -2.95
C GLY A 47 0.63 -0.38 -2.02
N GLN A 48 0.36 -0.54 -0.73
CA GLN A 48 1.36 -0.97 0.23
C GLN A 48 1.52 -2.50 0.11
N GLY A 49 2.23 -2.94 -0.93
CA GLY A 49 2.72 -4.31 -1.00
C GLY A 49 3.82 -4.52 0.05
N ARG A 50 4.05 -5.78 0.43
CA ARG A 50 5.19 -6.11 1.30
C ARG A 50 6.49 -5.73 0.57
N PRO A 51 7.36 -4.89 1.16
CA PRO A 51 8.67 -4.62 0.60
C PRO A 51 9.44 -5.93 0.41
N ARG A 52 10.25 -6.01 -0.65
CA ARG A 52 11.13 -7.17 -0.85
C ARG A 52 12.13 -7.23 0.31
N ALA A 53 12.18 -8.37 0.98
CA ALA A 53 13.09 -8.60 2.10
C ALA A 53 14.50 -8.97 1.63
N THR A 54 14.60 -9.59 0.46
CA THR A 54 15.84 -10.06 -0.17
C THR A 54 16.07 -9.36 -1.51
N THR A 55 17.33 -9.19 -1.88
CA THR A 55 17.72 -8.69 -3.20
C THR A 55 17.64 -9.81 -4.25
N ALA A 56 17.55 -9.44 -5.54
CA ALA A 56 17.49 -10.43 -6.62
C ALA A 56 18.72 -11.35 -6.66
N THR A 57 19.88 -10.87 -6.21
CA THR A 57 21.12 -11.65 -6.11
C THR A 57 21.04 -12.67 -4.98
N GLU A 58 20.57 -12.26 -3.81
CA GLU A 58 20.32 -13.15 -2.67
C GLU A 58 19.30 -14.24 -3.03
N ASP A 59 18.20 -13.88 -3.68
CA ASP A 59 17.18 -14.84 -4.15
C ASP A 59 17.79 -15.89 -5.09
N ARG A 60 18.67 -15.47 -6.00
CA ARG A 60 19.36 -16.37 -6.92
C ARG A 60 20.32 -17.30 -6.17
N TYR A 61 21.09 -16.76 -5.21
CA TYR A 61 21.98 -17.55 -4.37
C TYR A 61 21.20 -18.60 -3.56
N LEU A 62 20.16 -18.17 -2.85
CA LEU A 62 19.28 -19.04 -2.05
C LEU A 62 18.67 -20.15 -2.92
N SER A 63 18.21 -19.80 -4.12
CA SER A 63 17.65 -20.78 -5.07
C SER A 63 18.68 -21.84 -5.49
N VAL A 64 19.94 -21.45 -5.69
CA VAL A 64 21.01 -22.39 -6.07
C VAL A 64 21.40 -23.28 -4.89
N ILE A 65 21.63 -22.70 -3.70
CA ILE A 65 22.08 -23.46 -2.53
C ILE A 65 20.97 -24.38 -2.02
N ALA A 66 19.72 -23.92 -1.97
CA ALA A 66 18.59 -24.76 -1.58
C ALA A 66 18.41 -25.97 -2.51
N ARG A 67 18.69 -25.82 -3.81
CA ARG A 67 18.63 -26.93 -4.77
C ARG A 67 19.78 -27.92 -4.62
N ARG A 68 20.97 -27.45 -4.26
CA ARG A 68 22.16 -28.28 -4.00
C ARG A 68 22.03 -29.04 -2.68
N ASN A 69 21.52 -28.36 -1.65
CA ASN A 69 21.39 -28.86 -0.29
C ASN A 69 19.92 -28.96 0.11
N ARG A 70 19.16 -29.88 -0.52
CA ARG A 70 17.70 -29.98 -0.33
C ARG A 70 17.26 -30.27 1.12
N GLY A 71 18.13 -30.84 1.93
CA GLY A 71 17.88 -31.11 3.36
C GLY A 71 18.28 -29.97 4.30
N ALA A 72 18.83 -28.87 3.79
CA ALA A 72 19.25 -27.75 4.62
C ALA A 72 18.03 -26.99 5.16
N ALA A 73 18.07 -26.65 6.45
CA ALA A 73 17.07 -25.79 7.07
C ALA A 73 17.19 -24.35 6.55
N ALA A 74 16.07 -23.62 6.53
CA ALA A 74 16.06 -22.22 6.11
C ALA A 74 16.99 -21.32 6.95
N SER A 75 17.13 -21.62 8.24
CA SER A 75 18.08 -20.91 9.13
C SER A 75 19.52 -21.10 8.69
N GLN A 76 19.91 -22.32 8.28
CA GLN A 76 21.25 -22.59 7.78
C GLN A 76 21.52 -21.82 6.49
N LEU A 77 20.58 -21.85 5.54
CA LEU A 77 20.68 -21.11 4.28
C LEU A 77 20.77 -19.59 4.51
N SER A 78 20.04 -19.09 5.51
CA SER A 78 20.12 -17.68 5.90
C SER A 78 21.47 -17.33 6.53
N CYS A 79 22.02 -18.18 7.41
CA CYS A 79 23.36 -17.98 7.96
C CYS A 79 24.42 -17.99 6.86
N ASP A 80 24.36 -18.94 5.92
CA ASP A 80 25.31 -19.04 4.81
C ASP A 80 25.24 -17.81 3.89
N LEU A 81 24.04 -17.26 3.67
CA LEU A 81 23.84 -16.04 2.89
C LEU A 81 24.56 -14.83 3.50
N TYR A 82 24.44 -14.65 4.82
CA TYR A 82 25.05 -13.52 5.54
C TYR A 82 26.49 -13.78 6.00
N ALA A 83 26.97 -15.02 5.93
CA ALA A 83 28.37 -15.35 6.22
C ALA A 83 29.33 -14.92 5.10
N PHE A 84 28.81 -14.63 3.91
CA PHE A 84 29.58 -14.22 2.72
C PHE A 84 29.53 -12.71 2.43
N THR A 85 28.64 -11.98 3.11
CA THR A 85 28.51 -10.50 3.02
C THR A 85 29.33 -9.82 4.09
#